data_AF-A0ABD1UPY0-F1
#
_entry.id   AF-A0ABD1UPY0-F1
#
_cell.length_a   1.000
_cell.length_b   1.000
_cell.length_c   1.000
_cell.angle_alpha   90.00
_cell.angle_beta   90.00
_cell.angle_gamma   90.00
#
_symmetry.space_group_name_H-M   'P 1'
#
loop_
_entity.id
_entity.type
_entity.pdbx_description
1 polymer ?
#
loop_
_entity_poly.entity_id
_entity_poly.type
_entity_poly.pdbx_seq_one_letter_code
_entity_poly.pdbx_strand_id
1 'polypeptide(L)'
;MASANANSIDGSEDVAVKAVNKRFEGLLTVRTKAIKGKGAWYWSHLEPILIKNPETNLPKAVKLKCTLCDAAFSASNPSRTATEHFKRGHLPQFQPGVEAHFSVTSIGLAFVAA
;
A
#
# COMPACT_ATOMS: atom_id res chain seq x y z
N MET A 1 -18.66 32.92 -36.15
CA MET A 1 -17.42 32.79 -35.34
C MET A 1 -17.65 31.76 -34.24
N ALA A 2 -16.66 30.90 -34.03
CA ALA A 2 -16.65 29.84 -33.02
C ALA A 2 -16.48 30.40 -31.60
N SER A 3 -17.12 29.76 -30.62
CA SER A 3 -16.61 29.64 -29.26
C SER A 3 -17.27 28.44 -28.60
N ALA A 4 -16.57 27.31 -28.69
CA ALA A 4 -16.81 26.17 -27.83
C ALA A 4 -16.48 26.61 -26.40
N ASN A 5 -17.48 26.69 -25.51
CA ASN A 5 -17.20 26.89 -24.10
C ASN A 5 -16.72 25.55 -23.52
N ALA A 6 -15.42 25.48 -23.29
CA ALA A 6 -14.84 24.55 -22.36
C ALA A 6 -15.61 24.64 -21.03
N ASN A 7 -16.19 23.53 -20.57
CA ASN A 7 -16.01 22.99 -19.21
C ASN A 7 -17.09 21.92 -18.91
N SER A 8 -16.95 20.72 -19.47
CA SER A 8 -17.78 19.56 -19.06
C SER A 8 -16.94 18.34 -18.65
N ILE A 9 -15.64 18.55 -18.44
CA ILE A 9 -14.69 17.50 -18.02
C ILE A 9 -14.53 17.51 -16.48
N ASP A 10 -14.58 18.69 -15.85
CA ASP A 10 -14.37 18.90 -14.41
C ASP A 10 -15.38 18.17 -13.50
N GLY A 11 -16.66 18.13 -13.89
CA GLY A 11 -17.70 17.49 -13.07
C GLY A 11 -17.60 15.96 -12.96
N SER A 12 -17.01 15.29 -13.96
CA SER A 12 -16.80 13.84 -13.90
C SER A 12 -15.59 13.47 -13.04
N GLU A 13 -14.57 14.33 -13.06
CA GLU A 13 -13.34 14.16 -12.29
C GLU A 13 -13.59 14.38 -10.79
N ASP A 14 -14.39 15.38 -10.40
CA ASP A 14 -14.77 15.60 -9.00
C ASP A 14 -15.50 14.38 -8.41
N VAL A 15 -16.44 13.81 -9.16
CA VAL A 15 -17.17 12.60 -8.73
C VAL A 15 -16.23 11.41 -8.58
N ALA A 16 -15.28 11.24 -9.50
CA ALA A 16 -14.28 10.18 -9.42
C ALA A 16 -13.35 10.36 -8.20
N VAL A 17 -12.87 11.58 -7.96
CA VAL A 17 -12.04 11.96 -6.81
C VAL A 17 -12.78 11.70 -5.50
N LYS A 18 -14.06 12.10 -5.41
CA LYS A 18 -14.91 11.88 -4.23
C LYS A 18 -15.17 10.39 -4.00
N ALA A 19 -15.38 9.61 -5.05
CA ALA A 19 -15.53 8.16 -4.94
C ALA A 19 -14.24 7.47 -4.46
N VAL A 20 -13.08 7.90 -4.95
CA VAL A 20 -11.75 7.41 -4.52
C VAL A 20 -11.52 7.73 -3.04
N ASN A 21 -11.77 8.97 -2.62
CA ASN A 21 -11.64 9.38 -1.21
C ASN A 21 -12.60 8.60 -0.30
N LYS A 22 -13.87 8.45 -0.69
CA LYS A 22 -14.84 7.65 0.08
C LYS A 22 -14.40 6.20 0.27
N ARG A 23 -13.80 5.59 -0.76
CA ARG A 23 -13.22 4.24 -0.65
C ARG A 23 -12.03 4.19 0.29
N PHE A 24 -11.14 5.19 0.21
CA PHE A 24 -9.98 5.31 1.07
C PHE A 24 -10.40 5.41 2.55
N GLU A 25 -11.36 6.26 2.88
CA GLU A 25 -11.90 6.38 4.25
C GLU A 25 -12.54 5.08 4.75
N GLY A 26 -13.26 4.37 3.86
CA GLY A 26 -13.80 3.04 4.16
C GLY A 26 -12.71 2.04 4.53
N LEU A 27 -11.60 2.02 3.80
CA LEU A 27 -10.46 1.13 4.07
C LEU A 27 -9.71 1.52 5.35
N LEU A 28 -9.56 2.81 5.64
CA LEU A 28 -9.02 3.29 6.91
C LEU A 28 -9.86 2.82 8.09
N THR A 29 -11.19 2.83 7.94
CA THR A 29 -12.10 2.30 8.95
C THR A 29 -11.90 0.79 9.14
N VAL A 30 -11.78 0.02 8.05
CA VAL A 30 -11.50 -1.42 8.10
C VAL A 30 -10.17 -1.70 8.82
N ARG A 31 -9.10 -0.98 8.47
CA ARG A 31 -7.80 -1.07 9.14
C ARG A 31 -7.91 -0.76 10.63
N THR A 32 -8.57 0.35 10.98
CA THR A 32 -8.76 0.76 12.38
C THR A 32 -9.55 -0.30 13.17
N LYS A 33 -10.58 -0.89 12.56
CA LYS A 33 -11.34 -1.99 13.18
C LYS A 33 -10.47 -3.23 13.38
N ALA A 34 -9.60 -3.57 12.42
CA ALA A 34 -8.68 -4.69 12.54
C ALA A 34 -7.62 -4.47 13.63
N ILE A 35 -7.04 -3.27 13.72
CA ILE A 35 -6.10 -2.89 14.80
C ILE A 35 -6.77 -3.01 16.17
N LYS A 36 -8.05 -2.65 16.28
CA LYS A 36 -8.86 -2.81 17.50
C LYS A 36 -9.32 -4.25 17.77
N GLY A 37 -8.94 -5.23 16.94
CA GLY A 37 -9.34 -6.64 17.09
C GLY A 37 -10.75 -6.98 16.60
N LYS A 38 -11.44 -6.05 15.91
CA LYS A 38 -12.82 -6.21 15.39
C LYS A 38 -12.87 -6.47 13.88
N GLY A 39 -11.85 -7.13 13.33
CA GLY A 39 -11.69 -7.41 11.91
C GLY A 39 -10.64 -8.49 11.66
N ALA A 40 -10.39 -8.84 10.40
CA ALA A 40 -9.35 -9.82 10.11
C ALA A 40 -7.96 -9.23 10.41
N TRP A 41 -7.14 -9.99 11.15
CA TRP A 41 -5.84 -9.55 11.69
C TRP A 41 -4.92 -8.96 10.62
N TYR A 42 -4.95 -9.50 9.41
CA TYR A 42 -4.07 -9.11 8.32
C TYR A 42 -4.30 -7.67 7.83
N TRP A 43 -5.49 -7.11 8.06
CA TRP A 43 -5.80 -5.72 7.73
C TRP A 43 -5.00 -4.73 8.58
N SER A 44 -4.53 -5.14 9.76
CA SER A 44 -3.65 -4.31 10.60
C SER A 44 -2.30 -4.03 9.91
N HIS A 45 -1.88 -4.92 9.01
CA HIS A 45 -0.64 -4.84 8.23
C HIS A 45 -0.83 -4.24 6.84
N LEU A 46 -2.05 -3.85 6.47
CA LEU A 46 -2.35 -3.23 5.19
C LEU A 46 -2.65 -1.75 5.39
N GLU A 47 -1.89 -0.91 4.71
CA GLU A 47 -2.03 0.53 4.72
C GLU A 47 -2.69 1.03 3.43
N PRO A 48 -3.85 1.69 3.50
CA PRO A 48 -4.44 2.38 2.36
C PRO A 48 -3.56 3.55 1.95
N ILE A 49 -3.32 3.71 0.65
CA ILE A 49 -2.60 4.84 0.07
C ILE A 49 -3.38 5.42 -1.12
N LEU A 50 -3.37 6.75 -1.22
CA LEU A 50 -3.95 7.47 -2.35
C LEU A 50 -2.88 7.69 -3.42
N ILE A 51 -3.16 7.24 -4.64
CA ILE A 51 -2.32 7.48 -5.80
C ILE A 51 -2.85 8.71 -6.52
N LYS A 52 -2.03 9.77 -6.53
CA LYS A 52 -2.32 11.02 -7.24
C LYS A 52 -1.80 10.95 -8.66
N ASN A 53 -2.49 11.60 -9.59
CA ASN A 53 -2.02 11.77 -10.96
C ASN A 53 -0.91 12.84 -10.97
N PRO A 54 0.25 12.63 -11.60
CA PRO A 54 1.32 13.62 -11.61
C PRO A 54 0.96 14.88 -12.41
N GLU A 55 0.06 14.77 -13.40
CA GLU A 55 -0.34 15.91 -14.25
C GLU A 55 -1.39 16.80 -13.58
N THR A 56 -2.38 16.20 -12.92
CA THR A 56 -3.53 16.94 -12.36
C THR A 56 -3.49 17.06 -10.83
N ASN A 57 -2.56 16.39 -10.13
CA ASN A 57 -2.46 16.30 -8.67
C ASN A 57 -3.69 15.73 -7.94
N LEU A 58 -4.72 15.31 -8.69
CA LEU A 58 -5.94 14.73 -8.16
C LEU A 58 -5.76 13.25 -7.82
N PRO A 59 -6.45 12.74 -6.77
CA PRO A 59 -6.40 11.33 -6.42
C PRO A 59 -7.13 10.48 -7.48
N LYS A 60 -6.36 9.65 -8.17
CA LYS A 60 -6.81 8.81 -9.30
C LYS A 60 -7.25 7.43 -8.87
N ALA A 61 -6.61 6.87 -7.83
CA ALA A 61 -6.88 5.52 -7.37
C ALA A 61 -6.50 5.30 -5.91
N VAL A 62 -7.12 4.30 -5.28
CA VAL A 62 -6.70 3.79 -3.97
C VAL A 62 -5.92 2.49 -4.16
N LYS A 63 -4.77 2.40 -3.50
CA LYS A 63 -3.99 1.16 -3.37
C LYS A 63 -3.87 0.77 -1.90
N LEU A 64 -3.51 -0.47 -1.67
CA LEU A 64 -3.15 -1.00 -0.35
C LEU A 64 -1.69 -1.41 -0.40
N LYS A 65 -0.92 -0.94 0.57
CA LYS A 65 0.49 -1.27 0.76
C LYS A 65 0.60 -2.21 1.96
N CYS A 66 1.27 -3.34 1.78
CA CYS A 66 1.59 -4.23 2.90
C CYS A 66 2.79 -3.68 3.65
N THR A 67 2.68 -3.45 4.95
CA THR A 67 3.80 -2.97 5.78
C THR A 67 4.83 -4.06 6.09
N LEU A 68 4.55 -5.30 5.68
CA LEU A 68 5.44 -6.44 5.94
C LEU A 68 6.42 -6.74 4.80
N CYS A 69 6.12 -6.29 3.59
CA CYS A 69 6.96 -6.56 2.41
C CYS A 69 6.97 -5.40 1.42
N ASP A 70 6.40 -4.26 1.81
CA ASP A 70 6.21 -3.06 1.00
C ASP A 70 5.45 -3.25 -0.33
N ALA A 71 4.86 -4.43 -0.57
CA ALA A 71 4.10 -4.71 -1.78
C ALA A 71 2.84 -3.84 -1.84
N ALA A 72 2.64 -3.17 -2.97
CA ALA A 72 1.47 -2.33 -3.23
C ALA A 72 0.53 -2.99 -4.24
N PHE A 73 -0.76 -3.02 -3.94
CA PHE A 73 -1.79 -3.63 -4.77
C PHE A 73 -3.04 -2.78 -4.87
N SER A 74 -3.87 -3.03 -5.90
CA SER A 74 -5.10 -2.27 -6.11
C SER A 74 -6.15 -2.60 -5.06
N ALA A 75 -6.86 -1.56 -4.60
CA ALA A 75 -7.98 -1.72 -3.67
C ALA A 75 -9.31 -2.06 -4.37
N SER A 76 -9.26 -2.56 -5.61
CA SER A 76 -10.46 -2.95 -6.36
C SER A 76 -11.12 -4.21 -5.82
N ASN A 77 -10.30 -5.15 -5.30
CA ASN A 77 -10.81 -6.34 -4.63
C ASN A 77 -9.91 -6.71 -3.43
N PRO A 78 -9.93 -5.87 -2.38
CA PRO A 78 -8.86 -5.87 -1.40
C PRO A 78 -8.81 -7.16 -0.58
N SER A 79 -9.96 -7.80 -0.33
CA SER A 79 -10.03 -9.10 0.38
C SER A 79 -9.35 -10.23 -0.41
N ARG A 80 -9.56 -10.30 -1.73
CA ARG A 80 -8.92 -11.32 -2.58
C ARG A 80 -7.42 -11.07 -2.66
N THR A 81 -7.02 -9.82 -2.89
CA THR A 81 -5.60 -9.51 -3.02
C THR A 81 -4.85 -9.72 -1.72
N ALA A 82 -5.42 -9.29 -0.59
CA ALA A 82 -4.89 -9.57 0.73
C ALA A 82 -4.77 -11.09 0.92
N THR A 83 -5.86 -11.84 0.74
CA THR A 83 -5.87 -13.29 0.96
C THR A 83 -4.83 -14.00 0.11
N GLU A 84 -4.73 -13.71 -1.18
CA GLU A 84 -3.71 -14.31 -2.05
C GLU A 84 -2.30 -13.89 -1.62
N HIS A 85 -2.09 -12.64 -1.22
CA HIS A 85 -0.81 -12.14 -0.76
C HIS A 85 -0.35 -12.82 0.54
N PHE A 86 -1.25 -12.96 1.51
CA PHE A 86 -0.97 -13.63 2.79
C PHE A 86 -0.87 -15.15 2.62
N LYS A 87 -1.73 -15.79 1.80
CA LYS A 87 -1.71 -17.24 1.55
C LYS A 87 -0.49 -17.69 0.75
N ARG A 88 -0.07 -16.91 -0.26
CA ARG A 88 1.10 -17.25 -1.09
C ARG A 88 2.42 -16.97 -0.37
N GLY A 89 2.40 -16.38 0.81
CA GLY A 89 3.48 -16.55 1.78
C GLY A 89 4.88 -16.11 1.31
N HIS A 90 5.00 -15.10 0.45
CA HIS A 90 6.30 -14.43 0.21
C HIS A 90 6.54 -13.32 1.25
N LEU A 91 6.05 -13.49 2.47
CA LEU A 91 6.34 -12.59 3.58
C LEU A 91 7.63 -13.09 4.26
N PRO A 92 8.79 -12.44 4.07
CA PRO A 92 10.06 -12.88 4.65
C PRO A 92 10.03 -12.96 6.19
N GLN A 93 9.09 -12.26 6.83
CA GLN A 93 8.89 -12.22 8.28
C GLN A 93 7.98 -13.31 8.86
N PHE A 94 7.46 -14.23 8.03
CA PHE A 94 6.84 -15.48 8.50
C PHE A 94 7.73 -16.69 8.26
N GLN A 95 9.02 -16.48 7.95
CA GLN A 95 10.03 -17.51 8.11
C GLN A 95 10.58 -17.43 9.54
N PRO A 96 10.37 -18.45 10.40
CA PRO A 96 11.16 -18.57 11.63
C PRO A 96 12.60 -18.91 11.22
N GLY A 97 13.40 -17.90 10.86
CA GLY A 97 14.79 -18.17 10.45
C GLY A 97 15.56 -17.08 9.70
N VAL A 98 15.04 -15.87 9.51
CA VAL A 98 15.87 -14.77 8.98
C VAL A 98 15.94 -13.63 9.97
N GLU A 99 16.69 -13.89 11.03
CA GLU A 99 17.49 -12.85 11.68
C GLU A 99 18.09 -12.01 10.56
N ALA A 100 17.77 -10.72 10.53
CA ALA A 100 18.47 -9.76 9.71
C ALA A 100 19.92 -9.75 10.20
N HIS A 101 20.72 -10.68 9.68
CA HIS A 101 22.15 -10.67 9.79
C HIS A 101 22.58 -9.44 8.99
N PHE A 102 22.70 -8.34 9.72
CA PHE A 102 23.33 -7.12 9.28
C PHE A 102 24.65 -7.52 8.62
N SER A 103 24.66 -7.48 7.30
CA SER A 103 25.84 -7.74 6.49
C SER A 103 26.83 -6.61 6.73
N VAL A 104 27.66 -6.76 7.76
CA VAL A 104 29.01 -6.21 7.77
C VAL A 104 29.92 -7.35 7.34
N THR A 105 30.06 -7.49 6.02
CA THR A 105 31.29 -8.07 5.46
C THR A 105 32.25 -6.91 5.21
N SER A 106 33.53 -7.17 5.44
CA SER A 106 34.71 -6.31 5.31
C SER A 106 35.08 -5.63 6.65
N ILE A 107 36.27 -5.83 7.23
CA ILE A 107 37.59 -6.03 6.65
C ILE A 107 38.40 -6.93 7.58
N GLY A 108 39.14 -7.89 7.00
CA GLY A 108 40.06 -8.75 7.75
C GLY A 108 41.18 -7.96 8.43
N LEU A 109 41.57 -8.37 9.63
CA LEU A 109 42.84 -7.99 10.20
C LEU A 109 43.52 -9.25 10.74
N ALA A 110 44.32 -9.87 9.86
CA ALA A 110 45.40 -10.71 10.31
C ALA A 110 46.41 -9.82 11.03
N PHE A 111 46.64 -10.06 12.33
CA PHE A 111 47.91 -9.72 12.96
C PHE A 111 48.48 -10.94 13.66
N VAL A 112 49.72 -11.19 13.27
CA VAL A 112 50.64 -12.25 13.66
C VAL A 112 51.27 -11.96 15.03
N ALA A 113 51.88 -13.01 15.60
CA ALA A 113 52.80 -13.03 16.75
C ALA A 113 52.15 -12.96 18.14
N ALA A 114 52.57 -13.76 19.14
CA ALA A 114 53.86 -14.41 19.36
C ALA A 114 53.72 -15.81 19.97
#